data_AF-A0A842NNS5-F1
#
_entry.id   AF-A0A842NNS5-F1
#
_cell.length_a   1.000
_cell.length_b   1.000
_cell.length_c   1.000
_cell.angle_alpha   90.00
_cell.angle_beta   90.00
_cell.angle_gamma   90.00
#
_symmetry.space_group_name_H-M   'P 1'
#
loop_
_entity.id
_entity.type
_entity.pdbx_description
1 polymer ?
#
loop_
_entity_poly.entity_id
_entity_poly.type
_entity_poly.pdbx_seq_one_letter_code
_entity_poly.pdbx_strand_id
1 'polypeptide(L)'
;IDLSDPENPEVLGALKIPGFSTYLHPYDENILIGIGKETIEDKWGEIAWQQGVKISLFDVSNVSDPKELAKLEIGDRGTESNALYDHHAFLFSKARDLLVLPILEAQIDETDFADGKAPDDWYGEYVYQGAYVFDISEEGIELRGKVTHIQDPTEFLKSGYWFESDYQLERSLYIEDNLYTLSDGMLKVNSLDSLEELAAIDLGG
;
A
#
# COMPACT_ATOMS: atom_id res chain seq x y z
N ILE A 1 16.85 17.42 -1.89
CA ILE A 1 16.94 18.67 -2.68
C ILE A 1 17.40 19.75 -1.73
N ASP A 2 18.44 20.49 -2.09
CA ASP A 2 18.80 21.69 -1.33
C ASP A 2 17.87 22.82 -1.77
N LEU A 3 17.23 23.46 -0.79
CA LEU A 3 16.38 24.64 -0.98
C LEU A 3 16.99 25.87 -0.31
N SER A 4 18.25 25.80 0.12
CA SER A 4 18.99 26.94 0.67
C SER A 4 19.12 28.09 -0.33
N ASP A 5 19.18 27.76 -1.63
CA ASP A 5 18.97 28.67 -2.75
C ASP A 5 17.69 28.29 -3.52
N PRO A 6 16.55 28.97 -3.25
CA PRO A 6 15.29 28.70 -3.93
C PRO A 6 15.31 28.99 -5.43
N GLU A 7 16.24 29.81 -5.91
CA GLU A 7 16.38 30.15 -7.34
C GLU A 7 17.22 29.11 -8.10
N ASN A 8 17.99 28.28 -7.39
CA ASN A 8 18.81 27.22 -7.97
C ASN A 8 18.80 25.94 -7.10
N PRO A 9 17.69 25.20 -7.05
CA PRO A 9 17.60 23.99 -6.23
C PRO A 9 18.52 22.88 -6.78
N GLU A 10 19.35 22.31 -5.91
CA GLU A 10 20.27 21.23 -6.26
C GLU A 10 19.78 19.86 -5.77
N VAL A 11 19.99 18.82 -6.58
CA VAL A 11 19.73 17.43 -6.15
C VAL A 11 20.89 16.97 -5.28
N LEU A 12 20.64 16.88 -3.97
CA LEU A 12 21.65 16.49 -2.99
C LEU A 12 22.07 15.02 -3.05
N GLY A 13 21.18 14.14 -3.52
CA GLY A 13 21.39 12.70 -3.61
C GLY A 13 20.26 12.01 -4.36
N ALA A 14 20.49 10.78 -4.81
CA ALA A 14 19.52 9.96 -5.52
C ALA A 14 19.73 8.48 -5.20
N LEU A 15 18.65 7.75 -4.98
CA LEU A 15 18.66 6.30 -4.84
C LEU A 15 17.94 5.70 -6.04
N LYS A 16 18.67 4.93 -6.87
CA LYS A 16 18.08 4.21 -8.01
C LYS A 16 17.69 2.80 -7.56
N ILE A 17 16.39 2.58 -7.46
CA ILE A 17 15.77 1.29 -7.14
C ILE A 17 14.60 1.03 -8.10
N PRO A 18 14.23 -0.23 -8.33
CA PRO A 18 12.94 -0.55 -8.95
C PRO A 18 11.79 0.09 -8.17
N GLY A 19 10.77 0.51 -8.91
CA GLY A 19 9.60 1.16 -8.35
C GLY A 19 9.80 2.64 -8.07
N PHE A 20 8.74 3.27 -7.56
CA PHE A 20 8.73 4.66 -7.13
C PHE A 20 7.76 4.83 -5.97
N SER A 21 7.97 5.86 -5.16
CA SER A 21 7.00 6.31 -4.15
C SER A 21 6.20 7.48 -4.70
N THR A 22 4.87 7.40 -4.64
CA THR A 22 3.97 8.54 -4.91
C THR A 22 3.82 9.42 -3.67
N TYR A 23 3.99 8.84 -2.49
CA TYR A 23 3.91 9.52 -1.21
C TYR A 23 5.09 9.14 -0.30
N LEU A 24 5.65 10.14 0.38
CA LEU A 24 6.68 9.98 1.40
C LEU A 24 6.14 10.52 2.72
N HIS A 25 6.18 9.69 3.76
CA HIS A 25 5.74 10.03 5.10
C HIS A 25 6.93 9.95 6.07
N PRO A 26 7.17 10.95 6.94
CA PRO A 26 8.19 10.84 7.98
C PRO A 26 7.85 9.72 8.97
N TYR A 27 8.70 8.70 9.05
CA TYR A 27 8.69 7.78 10.20
C TYR A 27 9.31 8.49 11.41
N ASP A 28 10.44 9.18 11.20
CA ASP A 28 11.07 10.12 12.13
C ASP A 28 11.98 11.13 11.40
N GLU A 29 12.95 11.71 12.12
CA GLU A 29 13.88 12.71 11.58
C GLU A 29 14.80 12.15 10.49
N ASN A 30 15.07 10.84 10.48
CA ASN A 30 16.02 10.20 9.59
C ASN A 30 15.40 9.11 8.72
N ILE A 31 14.18 8.67 8.99
CA ILE A 31 13.54 7.58 8.24
C ILE A 31 12.25 8.07 7.58
N LEU A 32 12.08 7.72 6.30
CA LEU A 32 10.86 7.97 5.53
C LEU A 32 10.19 6.64 5.15
N ILE A 33 8.87 6.60 5.26
CA ILE A 33 8.01 5.58 4.66
C ILE A 33 7.65 6.04 3.25
N GLY A 34 7.99 5.26 2.24
CA GLY A 34 7.52 5.45 0.88
C GLY A 34 6.37 4.51 0.54
N ILE A 35 5.30 5.06 -0.03
CA ILE A 35 4.18 4.31 -0.59
C ILE A 35 4.12 4.58 -2.09
N GLY A 36 4.02 3.53 -2.88
CA GLY A 36 3.95 3.66 -4.33
C GLY A 36 3.80 2.30 -5.01
N LYS A 37 4.52 2.13 -6.12
CA LYS A 37 4.43 0.94 -6.97
C LYS A 37 5.81 0.34 -7.18
N GLU A 38 5.89 -0.99 -7.16
CA GLU A 38 7.05 -1.68 -7.72
C GLU A 38 6.98 -1.62 -9.26
N THR A 39 8.12 -1.71 -9.94
CA THR A 39 8.15 -1.68 -11.41
C THR A 39 9.11 -2.69 -11.99
N ILE A 40 8.72 -3.30 -13.11
CA ILE A 40 9.62 -4.08 -13.96
C ILE A 40 9.88 -3.27 -15.23
N GLU A 41 11.15 -2.96 -15.48
CA GLU A 41 11.58 -2.35 -16.73
C GLU A 41 11.60 -3.41 -17.84
N ASP A 42 11.18 -3.04 -19.04
CA ASP A 42 11.42 -3.87 -20.21
C ASP A 42 12.94 -3.97 -20.49
N LYS A 43 13.32 -4.95 -21.31
CA LYS A 43 14.75 -5.22 -21.61
C LYS A 43 15.50 -4.05 -22.25
N TRP A 44 14.79 -3.01 -22.71
CA TRP A 44 15.35 -1.83 -23.34
C TRP A 44 15.35 -0.60 -22.42
N GLY A 45 14.72 -0.70 -21.23
CA GLY A 45 14.54 0.41 -20.29
C GLY A 45 13.64 1.53 -20.82
N GLU A 46 12.83 1.23 -21.83
CA GLU A 46 11.94 2.21 -22.49
C GLU A 46 10.56 2.25 -21.82
N ILE A 47 10.14 1.13 -21.24
CA ILE A 47 8.85 0.99 -20.56
C ILE A 47 9.07 0.42 -19.15
N ALA A 48 8.40 1.01 -18.16
CA ALA A 48 8.33 0.49 -16.80
C ALA A 48 6.90 0.05 -16.49
N TRP A 49 6.69 -1.25 -16.32
CA TRP A 49 5.41 -1.83 -15.96
C TRP A 49 5.22 -1.80 -14.46
N GLN A 50 4.24 -1.03 -13.99
CA GLN A 50 3.84 -0.98 -12.58
C GLN A 50 3.25 -2.32 -12.14
N GLN A 51 3.74 -2.84 -11.01
CA GLN A 51 3.32 -4.12 -10.45
C GLN A 51 2.45 -3.87 -9.21
N GLY A 52 2.77 -4.54 -8.10
CA GLY A 52 2.08 -4.42 -6.84
C GLY A 52 2.27 -3.06 -6.15
N VAL A 53 1.50 -2.85 -5.09
CA VAL A 53 1.71 -1.72 -4.18
C VAL A 53 2.98 -1.97 -3.38
N LYS A 54 3.86 -0.97 -3.33
CA LYS A 54 5.14 -1.04 -2.65
C LYS A 54 5.16 -0.12 -1.43
N ILE A 55 5.60 -0.66 -0.30
CA ILE A 55 5.92 0.07 0.93
C ILE A 55 7.43 -0.06 1.15
N SER A 56 8.13 1.05 1.33
CA SER A 56 9.58 1.07 1.58
C SER A 56 9.92 1.93 2.79
N LEU A 57 10.98 1.56 3.50
CA LEU A 57 11.62 2.39 4.52
C LEU A 57 12.94 2.92 3.99
N PHE A 58 13.14 4.23 4.09
CA PHE A 58 14.33 4.90 3.59
C PHE A 58 15.07 5.60 4.73
N ASP A 59 16.33 5.25 4.95
CA ASP A 59 17.26 6.04 5.76
C ASP A 59 17.74 7.24 4.93
N VAL A 60 17.45 8.44 5.42
CA VAL A 60 17.81 9.74 4.85
C VAL A 60 18.71 10.55 5.80
N SER A 61 19.30 9.92 6.83
CA SER A 61 20.27 10.55 7.73
C SER A 61 21.45 11.20 6.99
N ASN A 62 21.84 10.60 5.86
CA ASN A 62 22.69 11.22 4.85
C ASN A 62 21.89 11.48 3.58
N VAL A 63 21.41 12.72 3.41
CA VAL A 63 20.63 13.15 2.23
C VAL A 63 21.35 12.96 0.89
N SER A 64 22.68 12.81 0.89
CA SER A 64 23.47 12.57 -0.31
C SER A 64 23.58 11.09 -0.70
N ASP A 65 23.27 10.19 0.22
CA ASP A 65 23.34 8.73 0.04
C ASP A 65 22.16 8.05 0.79
N PRO A 66 20.90 8.28 0.37
CA PRO A 66 19.75 7.64 1.00
C PRO A 66 19.73 6.14 0.71
N LYS A 67 19.24 5.33 1.67
CA LYS A 67 19.26 3.86 1.60
C LYS A 67 17.88 3.25 1.86
N GLU A 68 17.49 2.27 1.06
CA GLU A 68 16.29 1.46 1.33
C GLU A 68 16.63 0.42 2.41
N LEU A 69 16.04 0.57 3.60
CA LEU A 69 16.23 -0.32 4.74
C LEU A 69 15.39 -1.59 4.61
N ALA A 70 14.14 -1.42 4.20
CA ALA A 70 13.18 -2.50 4.03
C ALA A 70 12.22 -2.18 2.89
N LYS A 71 11.68 -3.22 2.25
CA LYS A 71 10.60 -3.11 1.28
C LYS A 71 9.62 -4.25 1.42
N LEU A 72 8.36 -3.97 1.14
CA LEU A 72 7.28 -4.94 1.01
C LEU A 72 6.48 -4.61 -0.25
N GLU A 73 6.30 -5.60 -1.11
CA GLU A 73 5.40 -5.52 -2.26
C GLU A 73 4.13 -6.33 -1.96
N ILE A 74 2.98 -5.78 -2.33
CA ILE A 74 1.66 -6.37 -2.11
C ILE A 74 1.00 -6.60 -3.47
N GLY A 75 0.66 -7.87 -3.71
CA GLY A 75 0.01 -8.34 -4.94
C GLY A 75 0.84 -8.11 -6.20
N ASP A 76 0.18 -8.30 -7.33
CA ASP A 76 0.75 -8.18 -8.67
C ASP A 76 0.23 -6.93 -9.39
N ARG A 77 0.61 -6.76 -10.65
CA ARG A 77 0.09 -5.71 -11.55
C ARG A 77 -1.45 -5.70 -11.55
N GLY A 78 -2.01 -4.55 -11.19
CA GLY A 78 -3.45 -4.36 -10.95
C GLY A 78 -3.78 -4.10 -9.49
N THR A 79 -2.87 -4.39 -8.56
CA THR A 79 -3.06 -4.09 -7.13
C THR A 79 -3.04 -2.59 -6.89
N GLU A 80 -4.09 -2.03 -6.29
CA GLU A 80 -4.24 -0.59 -6.10
C GLU A 80 -4.45 -0.22 -4.62
N SER A 81 -4.25 1.07 -4.32
CA SER A 81 -4.52 1.63 -3.01
C SER A 81 -4.92 3.09 -3.12
N ASN A 82 -5.92 3.52 -2.35
CA ASN A 82 -6.28 4.93 -2.25
C ASN A 82 -5.10 5.78 -1.73
N ALA A 83 -4.19 5.19 -0.95
CA ALA A 83 -3.00 5.87 -0.42
C ALA A 83 -1.98 6.27 -1.50
N LEU A 84 -2.10 5.72 -2.72
CA LEU A 84 -1.27 6.15 -3.86
C LEU A 84 -1.62 7.56 -4.35
N TYR A 85 -2.86 8.01 -4.09
CA TYR A 85 -3.42 9.24 -4.63
C TYR A 85 -3.88 10.22 -3.53
N ASP A 86 -4.26 9.70 -2.37
CA ASP A 86 -4.74 10.47 -1.22
C ASP A 86 -4.00 10.07 0.06
N HIS A 87 -3.16 10.98 0.54
CA HIS A 87 -2.37 10.79 1.76
C HIS A 87 -3.21 10.63 3.04
N HIS A 88 -4.52 10.97 3.02
CA HIS A 88 -5.42 10.74 4.15
C HIS A 88 -5.94 9.29 4.23
N ALA A 89 -5.76 8.48 3.19
CA ALA A 89 -6.16 7.08 3.18
C ALA A 89 -5.22 6.18 4.03
N PHE A 90 -4.07 6.71 4.40
CA PHE A 90 -3.02 6.04 5.18
C PHE A 90 -3.14 6.38 6.67
N LEU A 91 -2.96 5.36 7.52
CA LEU A 91 -2.87 5.53 8.97
C LEU A 91 -1.51 5.06 9.45
N PHE A 92 -0.78 5.93 10.14
CA PHE A 92 0.50 5.58 10.77
C PHE A 92 0.56 6.06 12.21
N SER A 93 1.17 5.24 13.05
CA SER A 93 1.46 5.59 14.43
C SER A 93 2.75 4.91 14.88
N LYS A 94 3.85 5.68 14.90
CA LYS A 94 5.13 5.23 15.46
C LYS A 94 4.99 4.73 16.90
N ALA A 95 4.17 5.39 17.73
CA ALA A 95 3.97 4.98 19.12
C ALA A 95 3.33 3.59 19.30
N ARG A 96 2.76 3.02 18.23
CA ARG A 96 2.12 1.71 18.21
C ARG A 96 2.75 0.76 17.18
N ASP A 97 3.87 1.17 16.57
CA ASP A 97 4.52 0.47 15.45
C ASP A 97 3.50 0.07 14.37
N LEU A 98 2.54 0.96 14.08
CA LEU A 98 1.35 0.63 13.30
C LEU A 98 1.35 1.35 11.96
N LEU A 99 1.08 0.59 10.89
CA LEU A 99 0.76 1.09 9.56
C LEU A 99 -0.51 0.41 9.05
N VAL A 100 -1.49 1.17 8.57
CA VAL A 100 -2.69 0.65 7.92
C VAL A 100 -2.92 1.28 6.55
N LEU A 101 -3.18 0.44 5.56
CA LEU A 101 -3.38 0.83 4.16
C LEU A 101 -4.61 0.13 3.57
N PRO A 102 -5.55 0.86 2.94
CA PRO A 102 -6.59 0.24 2.13
C PRO A 102 -5.98 -0.27 0.82
N ILE A 103 -6.12 -1.57 0.55
CA ILE A 103 -5.59 -2.22 -0.66
C ILE A 103 -6.72 -2.93 -1.40
N LEU A 104 -6.74 -2.78 -2.71
CA LEU A 104 -7.42 -3.65 -3.65
C LEU A 104 -6.36 -4.56 -4.26
N GLU A 105 -6.22 -5.79 -3.75
CA GLU A 105 -5.18 -6.74 -4.16
C GLU A 105 -5.60 -7.46 -5.43
N ALA A 106 -4.73 -7.43 -6.44
CA ALA A 106 -4.82 -8.24 -7.63
C ALA A 106 -3.71 -9.30 -7.61
N GLN A 107 -4.00 -10.51 -8.07
CA GLN A 107 -3.02 -11.59 -8.17
C GLN A 107 -3.09 -12.25 -9.55
N ILE A 108 -1.92 -12.70 -10.01
CA ILE A 108 -1.78 -13.47 -11.24
C ILE A 108 -1.62 -14.95 -10.88
N ASP A 109 -2.50 -15.80 -11.41
CA ASP A 109 -2.31 -17.24 -11.33
C ASP A 109 -1.33 -17.70 -12.41
N GLU A 110 -0.08 -17.91 -12.02
CA GLU A 110 0.99 -18.34 -12.93
C GLU A 110 0.72 -19.70 -13.59
N THR A 111 -0.23 -20.49 -13.07
CA THR A 111 -0.60 -21.78 -13.66
C THR A 111 -1.42 -21.64 -14.94
N ASP A 112 -1.96 -20.46 -15.24
CA ASP A 112 -2.67 -20.16 -16.49
C ASP A 112 -1.72 -20.00 -17.69
N PHE A 113 -0.42 -19.88 -17.45
CA PHE A 113 0.59 -19.66 -18.50
C PHE A 113 1.38 -20.93 -18.80
N ALA A 114 1.48 -21.28 -20.09
CA ALA A 114 2.16 -22.50 -20.54
C ALA A 114 3.64 -22.59 -20.11
N ASP A 115 4.30 -21.44 -19.96
CA ASP A 115 5.70 -21.34 -19.55
C ASP A 115 5.87 -21.18 -18.02
N GLY A 116 4.77 -21.17 -17.26
CA GLY A 116 4.75 -20.99 -15.80
C GLY A 116 5.19 -19.60 -15.33
N LYS A 117 5.17 -18.62 -16.24
CA LYS A 117 5.43 -17.21 -15.96
C LYS A 117 4.53 -16.34 -16.85
N ALA A 118 3.85 -15.38 -16.25
CA ALA A 118 3.05 -14.38 -16.91
C ALA A 118 3.94 -13.31 -17.56
N PRO A 119 3.50 -12.72 -18.67
CA PRO A 119 4.13 -11.52 -19.21
C PRO A 119 4.20 -10.41 -18.15
N ASP A 120 5.30 -9.64 -18.11
CA ASP A 120 5.49 -8.57 -17.12
C ASP A 120 4.44 -7.43 -17.23
N ASP A 121 3.73 -7.35 -18.36
CA ASP A 121 2.64 -6.40 -18.65
C ASP A 121 1.23 -6.94 -18.34
N TRP A 122 1.12 -8.21 -17.95
CA TRP A 122 -0.15 -8.88 -17.66
C TRP A 122 -0.81 -8.35 -16.38
N TYR A 123 -2.14 -8.25 -16.37
CA TYR A 123 -2.90 -7.82 -15.19
C TYR A 123 -3.42 -9.02 -14.42
N GLY A 124 -3.30 -8.96 -13.09
CA GLY A 124 -3.94 -9.90 -12.18
C GLY A 124 -5.43 -9.65 -12.04
N GLU A 125 -6.10 -10.64 -11.47
CA GLU A 125 -7.52 -10.57 -11.11
C GLU A 125 -7.64 -10.09 -9.66
N TYR A 126 -8.69 -9.32 -9.35
CA TYR A 126 -8.94 -8.89 -7.98
C TYR A 126 -9.28 -10.09 -7.09
N VAL A 127 -8.57 -10.21 -5.98
CA VAL A 127 -8.74 -11.33 -5.03
C VAL A 127 -9.13 -10.87 -3.63
N TYR A 128 -8.89 -9.60 -3.31
CA TYR A 128 -9.17 -9.05 -1.99
C TYR A 128 -9.33 -7.53 -2.03
N GLN A 129 -10.22 -6.99 -1.21
CA GLN A 129 -10.26 -5.57 -0.90
C GLN A 129 -10.37 -5.39 0.61
N GLY A 130 -9.48 -4.57 1.18
CA GLY A 130 -9.63 -4.15 2.56
C GLY A 130 -8.39 -3.47 3.16
N ALA A 131 -8.43 -3.25 4.47
CA ALA A 131 -7.33 -2.64 5.22
C ALA A 131 -6.27 -3.70 5.57
N TYR A 132 -5.04 -3.46 5.16
CA TYR A 132 -3.86 -4.25 5.53
C TYR A 132 -3.24 -3.56 6.73
N VAL A 133 -3.07 -4.31 7.80
CA VAL A 133 -2.51 -3.83 9.07
C VAL A 133 -1.12 -4.40 9.20
N PHE A 134 -0.13 -3.53 9.36
CA PHE A 134 1.27 -3.87 9.46
C PHE A 134 1.84 -3.44 10.80
N ASP A 135 2.72 -4.29 11.31
CA ASP A 135 3.75 -3.91 12.27
C ASP A 135 4.90 -3.27 11.48
N ILE A 136 5.27 -2.03 11.82
CA ILE A 136 6.33 -1.28 11.14
C ILE A 136 7.35 -0.77 12.14
N SER A 137 8.62 -1.07 11.90
CA SER A 137 9.75 -0.58 12.67
C SER A 137 10.93 -0.28 11.74
N GLU A 138 12.03 0.24 12.29
CA GLU A 138 13.25 0.47 11.52
C GLU A 138 13.86 -0.83 10.98
N GLU A 139 13.50 -1.98 11.57
CA GLU A 139 13.99 -3.30 11.19
C GLU A 139 13.19 -3.92 10.03
N GLY A 140 11.96 -3.48 9.80
CA GLY A 140 11.12 -4.06 8.75
C GLY A 140 9.64 -3.69 8.79
N ILE A 141 8.91 -4.31 7.86
CA ILE A 141 7.47 -4.19 7.68
C ILE A 141 6.90 -5.61 7.69
N GLU A 142 6.04 -5.92 8.65
CA GLU A 142 5.44 -7.24 8.81
C GLU A 142 3.91 -7.15 8.78
N LEU A 143 3.26 -8.05 8.05
CA LEU A 143 1.79 -8.11 8.01
C LEU A 143 1.25 -8.67 9.33
N ARG A 144 0.56 -7.83 10.10
CA ARG A 144 -0.19 -8.24 11.29
C ARG A 144 -1.47 -8.99 10.90
N GLY A 145 -2.17 -8.47 9.89
CA GLY A 145 -3.37 -9.08 9.35
C GLY A 145 -4.16 -8.14 8.44
N LYS A 146 -5.38 -8.56 8.10
CA LYS A 146 -6.23 -7.83 7.15
C LYS A 146 -7.67 -7.73 7.68
N VAL A 147 -8.34 -6.62 7.40
CA VAL A 147 -9.76 -6.38 7.71
C VAL A 147 -10.49 -6.04 6.41
N THR A 148 -11.66 -6.63 6.19
CA THR A 148 -12.50 -6.36 5.01
C THR A 148 -13.95 -6.09 5.40
N HIS A 149 -14.62 -5.28 4.59
CA HIS A 149 -16.07 -5.09 4.65
C HIS A 149 -16.81 -6.03 3.67
N ILE A 150 -16.11 -6.60 2.70
CA ILE A 150 -16.68 -7.51 1.70
C ILE A 150 -16.74 -8.93 2.26
N GLN A 151 -17.93 -9.52 2.24
CA GLN A 151 -18.15 -10.88 2.74
C GLN A 151 -18.32 -11.91 1.62
N ASP A 152 -18.77 -11.48 0.44
CA ASP A 152 -18.99 -12.35 -0.71
C ASP A 152 -17.84 -12.17 -1.72
N PRO A 153 -16.92 -13.16 -1.85
CA PRO A 153 -15.83 -13.09 -2.81
C PRO A 153 -16.28 -12.98 -4.27
N THR A 154 -17.55 -13.29 -4.58
CA THR A 154 -18.08 -13.10 -5.94
C THR A 154 -18.18 -11.63 -6.34
N GLU A 155 -18.08 -10.69 -5.39
CA GLU A 155 -17.96 -9.26 -5.70
C GLU A 155 -16.71 -8.95 -6.53
N PHE A 156 -15.60 -9.66 -6.29
CA PHE A 156 -14.37 -9.49 -7.06
C PHE A 156 -14.47 -10.04 -8.50
N LEU A 157 -15.43 -10.93 -8.77
CA LEU A 157 -15.67 -11.50 -10.09
C LEU A 157 -16.58 -10.62 -10.98
N LYS A 158 -17.25 -9.63 -10.39
CA LYS A 158 -18.25 -8.78 -11.08
C LYS A 158 -17.64 -7.50 -11.67
N SER A 159 -16.45 -7.14 -11.24
CA SER A 159 -15.66 -6.05 -11.80
C SER A 159 -15.17 -6.44 -13.18
N GLY A 160 -15.64 -5.77 -14.22
CA GLY A 160 -15.00 -5.83 -15.52
C GLY A 160 -13.62 -5.16 -15.45
N TYR A 161 -13.39 -4.10 -16.24
CA TYR A 161 -12.14 -3.33 -16.15
C TYR A 161 -12.01 -2.45 -14.89
N TRP A 162 -13.04 -2.39 -14.04
CA TRP A 162 -13.10 -1.51 -12.87
C TRP A 162 -13.76 -2.22 -11.69
N PHE A 163 -13.16 -2.07 -10.52
CA PHE A 163 -13.75 -2.48 -9.25
C PHE A 163 -14.54 -1.33 -8.64
N GLU A 164 -15.78 -1.59 -8.27
CA GLU A 164 -16.69 -0.63 -7.62
C GLU A 164 -17.53 -1.41 -6.59
N SER A 165 -17.46 -0.98 -5.33
CA SER A 165 -18.26 -1.53 -4.24
C SER A 165 -18.39 -0.47 -3.15
N ASP A 166 -19.60 -0.28 -2.62
CA ASP A 166 -19.83 0.59 -1.44
C ASP A 166 -19.08 0.08 -0.20
N TYR A 167 -18.64 -1.18 -0.22
CA TYR A 167 -17.84 -1.80 0.83
C TYR A 167 -16.32 -1.64 0.60
N GLN A 168 -15.90 -0.88 -0.42
CA GLN A 168 -14.49 -0.56 -0.62
C GLN A 168 -13.98 0.31 0.53
N LEU A 169 -13.06 -0.25 1.32
CA LEU A 169 -12.40 0.48 2.39
C LEU A 169 -11.59 1.68 1.89
N GLU A 170 -11.86 2.86 2.46
CA GLU A 170 -11.22 4.11 2.06
C GLU A 170 -10.37 4.74 3.16
N ARG A 171 -10.77 4.54 4.42
CA ARG A 171 -10.18 5.20 5.59
C ARG A 171 -10.05 4.23 6.75
N SER A 172 -9.03 4.47 7.56
CA SER A 172 -8.85 3.82 8.85
C SER A 172 -8.35 4.82 9.89
N LEU A 173 -8.77 4.64 11.13
CA LEU A 173 -8.24 5.35 12.31
C LEU A 173 -8.24 4.40 13.50
N TYR A 174 -7.51 4.74 14.57
CA TYR A 174 -7.62 4.02 15.83
C TYR A 174 -8.03 4.95 16.96
N ILE A 175 -8.78 4.42 17.92
CA ILE A 175 -9.11 5.08 19.18
C ILE A 175 -8.87 4.06 20.28
N GLU A 176 -7.98 4.41 21.22
CA GLU A 176 -7.50 3.47 22.24
C GLU A 176 -7.00 2.20 21.55
N ASP A 177 -7.55 1.03 21.89
CA ASP A 177 -7.09 -0.26 21.38
C ASP A 177 -8.02 -0.83 20.29
N ASN A 178 -8.78 0.05 19.63
CA ASN A 178 -9.72 -0.33 18.58
C ASN A 178 -9.33 0.32 17.25
N LEU A 179 -9.30 -0.50 16.20
CA LEU A 179 -9.20 -0.08 14.80
C LEU A 179 -10.59 0.16 14.25
N TYR A 180 -10.80 1.33 13.64
CA TYR A 180 -12.02 1.71 12.95
C TYR A 180 -11.71 1.77 11.45
N THR A 181 -12.49 1.05 10.65
CA THR A 181 -12.37 1.04 9.19
C THR A 181 -13.68 1.49 8.56
N LEU A 182 -13.58 2.35 7.56
CA LEU A 182 -14.72 3.02 6.93
C LEU A 182 -14.72 2.79 5.42
N SER A 183 -15.89 2.39 4.92
CA SER A 183 -16.31 2.45 3.51
C SER A 183 -17.63 3.22 3.43
N ASP A 184 -18.12 3.51 2.23
CA ASP A 184 -19.41 4.19 2.05
C ASP A 184 -20.58 3.43 2.68
N GLY A 185 -20.57 2.10 2.55
CA GLY A 185 -21.62 1.20 3.04
C GLY A 185 -21.42 0.66 4.45
N MET A 186 -20.26 0.85 5.10
CA MET A 186 -20.01 0.23 6.41
C MET A 186 -18.95 0.97 7.24
N LEU A 187 -19.23 1.04 8.55
CA LEU A 187 -18.23 1.32 9.58
C LEU A 187 -18.02 0.05 10.40
N LYS A 188 -16.78 -0.42 10.47
CA LYS A 188 -16.41 -1.60 11.26
C LYS A 188 -15.38 -1.24 12.33
N VAL A 189 -15.50 -1.93 13.47
CA VAL A 189 -14.59 -1.80 14.61
C VAL A 189 -13.98 -3.16 14.90
N ASN A 190 -12.66 -3.20 14.93
CA ASN A 190 -11.87 -4.39 15.25
C ASN A 190 -10.96 -4.11 16.43
N SER A 191 -10.65 -5.13 17.22
CA SER A 191 -9.54 -5.08 18.19
C SER A 191 -8.24 -4.77 17.45
N LEU A 192 -7.44 -3.82 17.91
CA LEU A 192 -6.18 -3.45 17.23
C LEU A 192 -5.11 -4.55 17.37
N ASP A 193 -5.19 -5.35 18.44
CA ASP A 193 -4.23 -6.42 18.74
C ASP A 193 -4.56 -7.70 17.96
N SER A 194 -5.81 -8.17 18.04
CA SER A 194 -6.23 -9.44 17.43
C SER A 194 -6.90 -9.27 16.06
N LEU A 195 -7.29 -8.06 15.69
CA LEU A 195 -8.11 -7.75 14.51
C LEU A 195 -9.49 -8.43 14.51
N GLU A 196 -9.89 -9.04 15.63
CA GLU A 196 -11.23 -9.61 15.79
C GLU A 196 -12.28 -8.51 15.72
N GLU A 197 -13.38 -8.78 15.00
CA GLU A 197 -14.50 -7.86 14.87
C GLU A 197 -15.20 -7.68 16.23
N LEU A 198 -15.33 -6.43 16.66
CA LEU A 198 -16.01 -6.04 17.90
C LEU A 198 -17.41 -5.48 17.62
N ALA A 199 -17.56 -4.74 16.52
CA ALA A 199 -18.82 -4.19 16.07
C ALA A 199 -18.77 -3.85 14.58
N ALA A 200 -19.94 -3.86 13.93
CA ALA A 200 -20.10 -3.35 12.59
C ALA A 200 -21.45 -2.62 12.47
N ILE A 201 -21.47 -1.53 11.71
CA ILE A 201 -22.67 -0.77 11.37
C ILE A 201 -22.72 -0.69 9.85
N ASP A 202 -23.78 -1.25 9.28
CA ASP A 202 -24.13 -1.01 7.88
C ASP A 202 -24.72 0.40 7.76
N LEU A 203 -24.18 1.19 6.85
CA LEU A 203 -24.55 2.59 6.65
C LEU A 203 -25.70 2.75 5.63
N GLY A 204 -26.08 1.66 4.96
CA GLY A 204 -27.08 1.66 3.89
C GLY A 204 -26.59 2.46 2.70
N GLY A 205 -26.01 1.77 1.72
CA GLY A 205 -25.77 2.33 0.39
C GLY A 205 -27.05 2.85 -0.28
#